data_AF-A0A968C4S5-F1
#
_entry.id   AF-A0A968C4S5-F1
#
_cell.length_a   1.000
_cell.length_b   1.000
_cell.length_c   1.000
_cell.angle_alpha   90.00
_cell.angle_beta   90.00
_cell.angle_gamma   90.00
#
_symmetry.space_group_name_H-M   'P 1'
#
loop_
_entity.id
_entity.type
_entity.pdbx_description
1 polymer ?
#
loop_
_entity_poly.entity_id
_entity_poly.type
_entity_poly.pdbx_seq_one_letter_code
_entity_poly.pdbx_strand_id
1 'polypeptide(L)'
;KTALPMIIAEELDVDWDTVRVEQADWDPRLDNQFSGGSLSIRLNYAAMRQAGATARAMLLGAASHRLNAPATDLATRNGYVVDDATGTRLGYGELATKAASLPVPADPPLKSEDDFTLVGTSVPDVDLEPMLTGAQQYSFDLQLPGMLYAVVKRCPHGDGQPVSFDATAAKSVPGV
;
A
#
# COMPACT_ATOMS: atom_id res chain seq x y z
N LYS A 1 -5.66 -4.93 -1.67
CA LYS A 1 -4.54 -4.64 -0.75
C LYS A 1 -3.24 -5.28 -1.22
N THR A 2 -3.28 -6.50 -1.77
CA THR A 2 -2.12 -7.30 -2.23
C THR A 2 -1.43 -6.79 -3.52
N ALA A 3 -2.19 -6.60 -4.60
CA ALA A 3 -1.60 -6.43 -5.93
C ALA A 3 -0.85 -5.10 -6.17
N LEU A 4 -1.23 -4.01 -5.48
CA LEU A 4 -0.53 -2.72 -5.61
C LEU A 4 0.90 -2.79 -5.02
N PRO A 5 1.10 -3.28 -3.78
CA PRO A 5 2.42 -3.59 -3.25
C PRO A 5 3.24 -4.57 -4.10
N MET A 6 2.61 -5.58 -4.73
CA MET A 6 3.35 -6.50 -5.63
C MET A 6 4.02 -5.75 -6.79
N ILE A 7 3.37 -4.74 -7.35
CA ILE A 7 3.94 -3.92 -8.43
C ILE A 7 5.17 -3.14 -7.94
N ILE A 8 5.11 -2.61 -6.72
CA ILE A 8 6.26 -1.94 -6.09
C ILE A 8 7.39 -2.95 -5.86
N ALA A 9 7.05 -4.13 -5.32
CA ALA A 9 8.00 -5.20 -5.02
C ALA A 9 8.72 -5.73 -6.27
N GLU A 10 7.99 -5.87 -7.38
CA GLU A 10 8.54 -6.23 -8.70
C GLU A 10 9.61 -5.24 -9.15
N GLU A 11 9.33 -3.94 -9.07
CA GLU A 11 10.32 -2.91 -9.41
C GLU A 11 11.44 -2.85 -8.36
N LEU A 12 11.20 -3.19 -7.11
CA LEU A 12 12.26 -3.20 -6.10
C LEU A 12 13.18 -4.42 -6.17
N ASP A 13 12.85 -5.44 -6.97
CA ASP A 13 13.52 -6.75 -6.95
C ASP A 13 13.58 -7.34 -5.53
N VAL A 14 12.46 -7.29 -4.80
CA VAL A 14 12.33 -7.91 -3.47
C VAL A 14 11.49 -9.17 -3.54
N ASP A 15 11.87 -10.15 -2.72
CA ASP A 15 11.06 -11.35 -2.53
C ASP A 15 9.76 -10.99 -1.80
N TRP A 16 8.63 -11.42 -2.35
CA TRP A 16 7.30 -11.16 -1.78
C TRP A 16 7.17 -11.67 -0.35
N ASP A 17 7.83 -12.78 -0.02
CA ASP A 17 7.78 -13.36 1.33
C ASP A 17 8.45 -12.46 2.39
N THR A 18 9.22 -11.46 1.96
CA THR A 18 9.84 -10.45 2.83
C THR A 18 9.04 -9.15 2.92
N VAL A 19 7.92 -9.05 2.19
CA VAL A 19 7.08 -7.85 2.13
C VAL A 19 6.00 -7.92 3.20
N ARG A 20 5.92 -6.85 4.01
CA ARG A 20 4.81 -6.61 4.94
C ARG A 20 4.00 -5.43 4.45
N VAL A 21 2.69 -5.62 4.27
CA VAL A 21 1.78 -4.57 3.82
C VAL A 21 1.05 -3.97 5.02
N GLU A 22 1.30 -2.69 5.26
CA GLU A 22 0.61 -1.91 6.29
C GLU A 22 -0.28 -0.86 5.63
N GLN A 23 -1.54 -0.78 6.07
CA GLN A 23 -2.46 0.24 5.59
C GLN A 23 -2.18 1.54 6.35
N ALA A 24 -1.83 2.61 5.63
CA ALA A 24 -1.67 3.93 6.22
C ALA A 24 -3.03 4.54 6.60
N ASP A 25 -3.01 5.40 7.62
CA ASP A 25 -4.15 6.24 7.98
C ASP A 25 -4.47 7.24 6.87
N TRP A 26 -5.70 7.76 6.90
CA TRP A 26 -6.10 8.85 6.02
C TRP A 26 -5.24 10.09 6.27
N ASP A 27 -4.62 10.62 5.21
CA ASP A 27 -3.79 11.82 5.29
C ASP A 27 -4.41 12.99 4.50
N PRO A 28 -4.85 14.09 5.15
CA PRO A 28 -5.47 15.23 4.46
C PRO A 28 -4.54 15.94 3.46
N ARG A 29 -3.22 15.72 3.54
CA ARG A 29 -2.24 16.31 2.63
C ARG A 29 -2.20 15.60 1.28
N LEU A 30 -2.70 14.36 1.23
CA LEU A 30 -2.84 13.59 0.01
C LEU A 30 -4.23 13.82 -0.56
N ASP A 31 -4.34 13.83 -1.89
CA ASP A 31 -5.61 14.02 -2.59
C ASP A 31 -6.54 12.79 -2.40
N ASN A 32 -7.19 12.34 -3.48
CA ASN A 32 -8.20 11.31 -3.46
C ASN A 32 -7.66 9.94 -3.02
N GLN A 33 -7.93 9.55 -1.77
CA GLN A 33 -7.59 8.23 -1.19
C GLN A 33 -8.73 7.21 -1.39
N PHE A 34 -9.33 7.21 -2.57
CA PHE A 34 -10.47 6.35 -2.90
C PHE A 34 -10.06 4.96 -3.37
N SER A 35 -10.80 3.94 -2.93
CA SER A 35 -10.78 2.61 -3.53
C SER A 35 -12.22 2.14 -3.79
N GLY A 36 -12.49 1.74 -5.03
CA GLY A 36 -13.81 1.26 -5.45
C GLY A 36 -13.92 1.07 -6.96
N GLY A 37 -15.05 0.51 -7.41
CA GLY A 37 -15.36 0.33 -8.83
C GLY A 37 -14.44 -0.60 -9.61
N SER A 38 -13.65 -1.44 -8.94
CA SER A 38 -12.59 -2.25 -9.56
C SER A 38 -11.60 -1.38 -10.38
N LEU A 39 -11.27 -0.20 -9.85
CA LEU A 39 -10.40 0.78 -10.52
C LEU A 39 -8.97 0.82 -9.96
N SER A 40 -8.70 0.23 -8.79
CA SER A 40 -7.43 0.41 -8.06
C SER A 40 -6.19 0.16 -8.91
N ILE A 41 -6.11 -0.96 -9.62
CA ILE A 41 -4.96 -1.25 -10.49
C ILE A 41 -4.91 -0.30 -11.68
N ARG A 42 -6.04 -0.11 -12.38
CA ARG A 42 -6.10 0.75 -13.58
C ARG A 42 -5.68 2.19 -13.31
N LEU A 43 -6.04 2.72 -12.15
CA LEU A 43 -5.71 4.09 -11.77
C LEU A 43 -4.30 4.25 -11.22
N ASN A 44 -3.70 3.19 -10.66
CA ASN A 44 -2.46 3.31 -9.88
C ASN A 44 -1.28 2.51 -10.43
N TYR A 45 -1.44 1.69 -11.47
CA TYR A 45 -0.37 0.81 -11.98
C TYR A 45 0.93 1.58 -12.27
N ALA A 46 0.86 2.63 -13.09
CA ALA A 46 2.02 3.45 -13.43
C ALA A 46 2.64 4.12 -12.20
N ALA A 47 1.82 4.65 -11.30
CA ALA A 47 2.30 5.30 -10.07
C ALA A 47 3.02 4.33 -9.14
N MET A 48 2.50 3.10 -8.97
CA MET A 48 3.16 2.06 -8.15
C MET A 48 4.47 1.60 -8.78
N ARG A 49 4.52 1.43 -10.12
CA ARG A 49 5.77 1.11 -10.83
C ARG A 49 6.81 2.21 -10.64
N GLN A 50 6.40 3.46 -10.80
CA GLN A 50 7.25 4.61 -10.60
C GLN A 50 7.79 4.70 -9.18
N ALA A 51 6.95 4.42 -8.17
CA ALA A 51 7.36 4.41 -6.77
C ALA A 51 8.45 3.35 -6.51
N GLY A 52 8.26 2.12 -7.00
CA GLY A 52 9.26 1.05 -6.86
C GLY A 52 10.57 1.35 -7.59
N ALA A 53 10.49 1.82 -8.84
CA ALA A 53 11.69 2.18 -9.63
C ALA A 53 12.47 3.35 -9.01
N THR A 54 11.75 4.34 -8.45
CA THR A 54 12.34 5.46 -7.71
C THR A 54 13.08 4.98 -6.47
N ALA A 55 12.45 4.13 -5.66
CA ALA A 55 13.10 3.57 -4.50
C ALA A 55 14.33 2.72 -4.88
N ARG A 56 14.24 1.90 -5.93
CA ARG A 56 15.37 1.12 -6.48
C ARG A 56 16.55 2.02 -6.87
N ALA A 57 16.28 3.09 -7.61
CA ALA A 57 17.29 4.06 -8.03
C ALA A 57 17.96 4.78 -6.83
N MET A 58 17.18 5.14 -5.82
CA MET A 58 17.71 5.76 -4.59
C MET A 58 18.61 4.79 -3.79
N LEU A 59 18.26 3.50 -3.75
CA LEU A 59 19.07 2.45 -3.13
C LEU A 59 20.40 2.23 -3.88
N LEU A 60 20.35 2.16 -5.22
CA LEU A 60 21.55 2.08 -6.06
C LEU A 60 22.46 3.31 -5.86
N GLY A 61 21.89 4.51 -5.78
CA GLY A 61 22.64 5.74 -5.48
C GLY A 61 23.31 5.70 -4.10
N ALA A 62 22.61 5.20 -3.08
CA ALA A 62 23.16 5.04 -1.74
C ALA A 62 24.32 4.02 -1.71
N ALA A 63 24.17 2.89 -2.40
CA ALA A 63 25.21 1.88 -2.54
C ALA A 63 26.42 2.40 -3.31
N SER A 64 26.19 3.14 -4.40
CA SER A 64 27.24 3.81 -5.18
C SER A 64 28.11 4.72 -4.30
N HIS A 65 27.49 5.53 -3.44
CA HIS A 65 28.21 6.34 -2.45
C HIS A 65 28.97 5.50 -1.43
N ARG A 66 28.41 4.37 -0.98
CA ARG A 66 29.01 3.52 0.07
C ARG A 66 30.21 2.73 -0.42
N LEU A 67 30.16 2.25 -1.66
CA LEU A 67 31.17 1.41 -2.30
C LEU A 67 32.17 2.22 -3.12
N ASN A 68 31.88 3.50 -3.37
CA ASN A 68 32.66 4.36 -4.28
C ASN A 68 32.77 3.73 -5.69
N ALA A 69 31.64 3.21 -6.18
CA ALA A 69 31.49 2.57 -7.49
C ALA A 69 30.36 3.25 -8.27
N PRO A 70 30.41 3.31 -9.62
CA PRO A 70 29.30 3.83 -10.43
C PRO A 70 28.01 3.03 -10.19
N ALA A 71 26.86 3.71 -10.06
CA ALA A 71 25.57 3.04 -9.90
C ALA A 71 25.20 2.12 -11.09
N THR A 72 25.77 2.38 -12.27
CA THR A 72 25.63 1.54 -13.48
C THR A 72 26.30 0.19 -13.38
N ASP A 73 27.25 0.05 -12.45
CA ASP A 73 28.02 -1.18 -12.23
C ASP A 73 27.39 -2.03 -11.11
N LEU A 74 26.31 -1.54 -10.51
CA LEU A 74 25.56 -2.18 -9.45
C LEU A 74 24.23 -2.70 -9.98
N ALA A 75 23.77 -3.83 -9.44
CA ALA A 75 22.47 -4.41 -9.76
C ALA A 75 21.62 -4.59 -8.50
N THR A 76 20.33 -4.86 -8.68
CA THR A 76 19.40 -5.20 -7.60
C THR A 76 18.89 -6.62 -7.73
N ARG A 77 18.95 -7.40 -6.65
CA ARG A 77 18.49 -8.80 -6.61
C ARG A 77 18.04 -9.18 -5.21
N ASN A 78 16.82 -9.68 -5.08
CA ASN A 78 16.24 -10.25 -3.85
C ASN A 78 16.40 -9.35 -2.60
N GLY A 79 16.18 -8.03 -2.75
CA GLY A 79 16.30 -7.05 -1.65
C GLY A 79 17.72 -6.62 -1.29
N TYR A 80 18.67 -6.84 -2.22
CA TYR A 80 20.06 -6.39 -2.09
C TYR A 80 20.46 -5.56 -3.31
N VAL A 81 21.31 -4.56 -3.07
CA VAL A 81 22.19 -4.03 -4.13
C VAL A 81 23.44 -4.92 -4.17
N VAL A 82 23.81 -5.37 -5.36
CA VAL A 82 24.93 -6.28 -5.58
C VAL A 82 25.96 -5.66 -6.52
N ASP A 83 27.22 -5.78 -6.15
CA ASP A 83 28.37 -5.48 -7.00
C ASP A 83 28.97 -6.81 -7.45
N ASP A 84 28.71 -7.19 -8.71
CA ASP A 84 29.17 -8.47 -9.26
C ASP A 84 30.70 -8.50 -9.47
N ALA A 85 31.35 -7.35 -9.61
CA ALA A 85 32.80 -7.29 -9.81
C ALA A 85 33.56 -7.64 -8.53
N THR A 86 33.02 -7.26 -7.36
CA THR A 86 33.63 -7.53 -6.06
C THR A 86 32.97 -8.68 -5.29
N GLY A 87 31.76 -9.09 -5.70
CA GLY A 87 30.92 -10.02 -4.96
C GLY A 87 30.26 -9.39 -3.71
N THR A 88 30.37 -8.07 -3.54
CA THR A 88 29.79 -7.36 -2.40
C THR A 88 28.27 -7.31 -2.54
N ARG A 89 27.57 -7.50 -1.43
CA ARG A 89 26.11 -7.42 -1.37
C ARG A 89 25.72 -6.53 -0.21
N LEU A 90 24.89 -5.53 -0.50
CA LEU A 90 24.36 -4.61 0.50
C LEU A 90 22.84 -4.75 0.60
N GLY A 91 22.32 -5.02 1.78
CA GLY A 91 20.88 -5.14 2.02
C GLY A 91 20.17 -3.78 1.91
N TYR A 92 18.90 -3.78 1.49
CA TYR A 92 18.16 -2.52 1.40
C TYR A 92 18.00 -1.80 2.74
N GLY A 93 17.85 -2.55 3.83
CA GLY A 93 17.72 -1.98 5.18
C GLY A 93 18.91 -1.13 5.62
N GLU A 94 20.14 -1.53 5.27
CA GLU A 94 21.34 -0.74 5.61
C GLU A 94 21.52 0.49 4.70
N LEU A 95 20.95 0.47 3.49
CA LEU A 95 20.99 1.57 2.55
C LEU A 95 19.85 2.57 2.74
N ALA A 96 18.73 2.14 3.32
CA ALA A 96 17.47 2.90 3.36
C ALA A 96 17.62 4.32 3.92
N THR A 97 18.29 4.48 5.07
CA THR A 97 18.49 5.81 5.68
C THR A 97 19.31 6.72 4.78
N LYS A 98 20.36 6.19 4.13
CA LYS A 98 21.18 6.98 3.22
C LYS A 98 20.39 7.31 1.95
N ALA A 99 19.69 6.34 1.38
CA ALA A 99 18.85 6.51 0.20
C ALA A 99 17.82 7.64 0.41
N ALA A 100 17.11 7.64 1.54
CA ALA A 100 16.13 8.67 1.88
C ALA A 100 16.71 10.09 2.02
N SER A 101 18.03 10.23 2.21
CA SER A 101 18.72 11.53 2.26
C SER A 101 19.16 12.06 0.88
N LEU A 102 19.11 11.22 -0.15
CA LEU A 102 19.51 11.60 -1.50
C LEU A 102 18.37 12.31 -2.22
N PRO A 103 18.67 13.16 -3.23
CA PRO A 103 17.66 13.72 -4.10
C PRO A 103 16.84 12.61 -4.77
N VAL A 104 15.53 12.79 -4.82
CA VAL A 104 14.63 11.86 -5.50
C VAL A 104 14.84 11.97 -7.02
N PRO A 105 15.16 10.87 -7.73
CA PRO A 105 15.28 10.87 -9.18
C PRO A 105 13.95 11.24 -9.84
N ALA A 106 13.98 12.08 -10.87
CA ALA A 106 12.77 12.58 -11.52
C ALA A 106 12.08 11.51 -12.40
N ASP A 107 12.86 10.73 -13.16
CA ASP A 107 12.35 9.73 -14.11
C ASP A 107 13.30 8.52 -14.20
N PRO A 108 13.38 7.70 -13.13
CA PRO A 108 14.14 6.46 -13.16
C PRO A 108 13.52 5.46 -14.14
N PRO A 109 14.34 4.70 -14.89
CA PRO A 109 13.83 3.72 -15.86
C PRO A 109 13.03 2.64 -15.14
N LEU A 110 11.90 2.25 -15.72
CA LEU A 110 11.11 1.10 -15.27
C LEU A 110 11.68 -0.20 -15.82
N LYS A 111 11.43 -1.33 -15.15
CA LYS A 111 11.77 -2.67 -15.69
C LYS A 111 11.02 -2.94 -17.00
N SER A 112 11.55 -3.81 -17.86
CA SER A 112 10.73 -4.37 -18.93
C SER A 112 9.69 -5.31 -18.33
N GLU A 113 8.51 -5.42 -18.94
CA GLU A 113 7.52 -6.42 -18.52
C GLU A 113 8.03 -7.86 -18.77
N ASP A 114 8.94 -8.03 -19.73
CA ASP A 114 9.63 -9.30 -19.99
C ASP A 114 10.56 -9.72 -18.83
N ASP A 115 10.98 -8.77 -17.99
CA ASP A 115 11.84 -9.00 -16.82
C ASP A 115 11.03 -9.22 -15.53
N PHE A 116 9.69 -9.28 -15.62
CA PHE A 116 8.85 -9.46 -14.46
C PHE A 116 8.91 -10.89 -13.94
N THR A 117 8.93 -11.00 -12.60
CA THR A 117 9.04 -12.30 -11.91
C THR A 117 7.94 -12.54 -10.87
N LEU A 118 7.32 -11.47 -10.38
CA LEU A 118 6.27 -11.46 -9.36
C LEU A 118 4.92 -11.01 -9.96
N VAL A 119 4.88 -9.93 -10.74
CA VAL A 119 3.65 -9.46 -11.39
C VAL A 119 3.18 -10.51 -12.40
N GLY A 120 1.89 -10.88 -12.31
CA GLY A 120 1.30 -11.95 -13.13
C GLY A 120 1.34 -13.34 -12.48
N THR A 121 2.02 -13.48 -11.34
CA THR A 121 1.98 -14.70 -10.53
C THR A 121 0.80 -14.68 -9.54
N SER A 122 0.46 -15.86 -9.00
CA SER A 122 -0.55 -15.99 -7.95
C SER A 122 0.12 -15.99 -6.59
N VAL A 123 -0.23 -15.02 -5.75
CA VAL A 123 0.18 -14.96 -4.33
C VAL A 123 -1.06 -14.94 -3.43
N PRO A 124 -0.99 -15.49 -2.21
CA PRO A 124 -2.07 -15.37 -1.22
C PRO A 124 -2.41 -13.92 -0.90
N ASP A 125 -3.66 -13.65 -0.50
CA ASP A 125 -4.04 -12.33 0.00
C ASP A 125 -3.28 -12.02 1.30
N VAL A 126 -2.81 -10.78 1.45
CA VAL A 126 -2.08 -10.34 2.65
C VAL A 126 -2.91 -10.40 3.93
N ASP A 127 -4.24 -10.38 3.80
CA ASP A 127 -5.17 -10.49 4.93
C ASP A 127 -5.78 -11.90 5.06
N LEU A 128 -5.26 -12.90 4.33
CA LEU A 128 -5.87 -14.23 4.26
C LEU A 128 -5.96 -14.92 5.63
N GLU A 129 -4.89 -14.93 6.42
CA GLU A 129 -4.89 -15.58 7.74
C GLU A 129 -5.92 -14.96 8.72
N PRO A 130 -5.94 -13.64 8.98
CA PRO A 130 -6.93 -13.06 9.88
C PRO A 130 -8.36 -13.22 9.36
N MET A 131 -8.56 -13.26 8.03
CA MET A 131 -9.88 -13.58 7.44
C MET A 131 -10.33 -15.02 7.75
N LEU A 132 -9.44 -16.01 7.60
CA LEU A 132 -9.80 -17.43 7.80
C LEU A 132 -9.95 -17.80 9.27
N THR A 133 -9.23 -17.13 10.16
CA THR A 133 -9.26 -17.38 11.60
C THR A 133 -10.34 -16.58 12.34
N GLY A 134 -10.99 -15.62 11.66
CA GLY A 134 -11.93 -14.69 12.30
C GLY A 134 -11.26 -13.63 13.17
N ALA A 135 -9.94 -13.46 13.05
CA ALA A 135 -9.19 -12.42 13.76
C ALA A 135 -9.33 -11.03 13.09
N GLN A 136 -9.73 -10.99 11.82
CA GLN A 136 -9.98 -9.73 11.11
C GLN A 136 -11.18 -9.02 11.74
N GLN A 137 -10.93 -7.83 12.29
CA GLN A 137 -12.01 -6.95 12.76
C GLN A 137 -12.60 -6.17 11.59
N TYR A 138 -13.92 -6.19 11.50
CA TYR A 138 -14.73 -5.35 10.63
C TYR A 138 -15.42 -4.26 11.46
N SER A 139 -16.03 -3.29 10.78
CA SER A 139 -16.70 -2.17 11.45
C SER A 139 -17.79 -2.60 12.44
N PHE A 140 -18.42 -3.75 12.23
CA PHE A 140 -19.44 -4.31 13.13
C PHE A 140 -18.86 -4.98 14.39
N ASP A 141 -17.59 -5.36 14.37
CA ASP A 141 -16.91 -5.99 15.52
C ASP A 141 -16.39 -4.96 16.53
N LEU A 142 -16.32 -3.69 16.12
CA LEU A 142 -15.81 -2.60 16.94
C LEU A 142 -16.75 -2.33 18.11
N GLN A 143 -16.20 -2.29 19.33
CA GLN A 143 -16.87 -1.83 20.54
C GLN A 143 -16.03 -0.74 21.19
N LEU A 144 -16.58 0.47 21.30
CA LEU A 144 -15.91 1.62 21.91
C LEU A 144 -16.54 1.97 23.26
N PRO A 145 -15.77 2.49 24.23
CA PRO A 145 -16.34 3.03 25.47
C PRO A 145 -17.41 4.09 25.17
N GLY A 146 -18.63 3.87 25.68
CA GLY A 146 -19.76 4.78 25.46
C GLY A 146 -20.34 4.77 24.04
N MET A 147 -20.06 3.75 23.23
CA MET A 147 -20.59 3.63 21.87
C MET A 147 -22.13 3.64 21.86
N LEU A 148 -22.70 4.54 21.06
CA LEU A 148 -24.13 4.59 20.78
C LEU A 148 -24.44 3.81 19.50
N TYR A 149 -25.62 3.19 19.44
CA TYR A 149 -26.09 2.46 18.28
C TYR A 149 -27.19 3.26 17.57
N ALA A 150 -27.04 3.49 16.27
CA ALA A 150 -28.00 4.23 15.47
C ALA A 150 -28.88 3.29 14.63
N VAL A 151 -30.17 3.61 14.55
CA VAL A 151 -31.12 2.96 13.64
C VAL A 151 -31.75 4.04 12.76
N VAL A 152 -31.76 3.80 11.44
CA VAL A 152 -32.28 4.78 10.46
C VAL A 152 -33.69 4.38 10.02
N LYS A 153 -34.67 5.24 10.29
CA LYS A 153 -36.00 5.16 9.67
C LYS A 153 -35.93 5.71 8.25
N ARG A 154 -35.92 4.83 7.25
CA ARG A 154 -35.89 5.21 5.84
C ARG A 154 -37.30 5.48 5.30
N CYS A 155 -37.41 6.41 4.35
CA CYS A 155 -38.62 6.61 3.57
C CYS A 155 -38.94 5.32 2.78
N PRO A 156 -40.18 4.80 2.81
CA PRO A 156 -40.53 3.60 2.05
C PRO A 156 -40.68 3.87 0.55
N HIS A 157 -40.65 5.14 0.12
CA HIS A 157 -40.82 5.55 -1.27
C HIS A 157 -39.51 6.09 -1.84
N GLY A 158 -39.21 5.75 -3.09
CA GLY A 158 -38.12 6.35 -3.84
C GLY A 158 -38.31 7.87 -3.94
N ASP A 159 -37.20 8.61 -3.88
CA ASP A 159 -37.11 10.07 -4.00
C ASP A 159 -37.92 10.90 -2.98
N GLY A 160 -38.55 10.25 -2.00
CA GLY A 160 -39.33 10.93 -0.97
C GLY A 160 -38.47 11.87 -0.13
N GLN A 161 -38.91 13.13 -0.01
CA GLN A 161 -38.24 14.16 0.79
C GLN A 161 -38.87 14.29 2.18
N PRO A 162 -38.08 14.53 3.25
CA PRO A 162 -38.63 14.79 4.57
C PRO A 162 -39.37 16.12 4.57
N VAL A 163 -40.65 16.10 4.95
CA VAL A 163 -41.46 17.32 5.11
C VAL A 163 -41.43 17.79 6.56
N SER A 164 -41.46 16.86 7.50
CA SER A 164 -41.41 17.11 8.94
C SER A 164 -40.82 15.91 9.68
N PHE A 165 -40.44 16.11 10.93
CA PHE A 165 -39.87 15.09 11.80
C PHE A 165 -40.42 15.25 13.21
N ASP A 166 -40.89 14.15 13.80
CA ASP A 166 -41.30 14.06 15.20
C ASP A 166 -40.55 12.92 15.88
N ALA A 167 -39.69 13.27 16.84
CA ALA A 167 -38.89 12.34 17.62
C ALA A 167 -39.55 11.88 18.93
N THR A 168 -40.75 12.39 19.26
CA THR A 168 -41.33 12.27 20.60
C THR A 168 -41.46 10.82 21.06
N ALA A 169 -42.01 9.95 20.19
CA ALA A 169 -42.13 8.53 20.49
C ALA A 169 -40.77 7.84 20.61
N ALA A 170 -39.80 8.20 19.76
CA ALA A 170 -38.46 7.60 19.78
C ALA A 170 -37.72 7.93 21.10
N LYS A 171 -37.78 9.19 21.55
CA LYS A 171 -37.18 9.64 22.83
C LYS A 171 -37.83 9.02 24.07
N SER A 172 -39.00 8.42 23.93
CA SER A 172 -39.69 7.73 25.02
C SER A 172 -39.24 6.27 25.17
N VAL A 173 -38.42 5.75 24.25
CA VAL A 173 -37.87 4.39 24.30
C VAL A 173 -36.68 4.37 25.27
N PRO A 174 -36.63 3.45 26.26
CA PRO A 174 -35.48 3.33 27.15
C PRO A 174 -34.18 3.08 26.39
N GLY A 175 -33.15 3.88 26.69
CA GLY A 175 -31.83 3.80 26.03
C GLY A 175 -31.68 4.73 24.81
N VAL A 176 -32.72 5.50 24.46
CA VAL A 176 -32.66 6.63 23.51
C VAL A 176 -32.50 7.95 24.25
#